data_AF-A0A813GCV3-F1
#
_entry.id   AF-A0A813GCV3-F1
#
_cell.length_a   1.000
_cell.length_b   1.000
_cell.length_c   1.000
_cell.angle_alpha   90.00
_cell.angle_beta   90.00
_cell.angle_gamma   90.00
#
_symmetry.space_group_name_H-M   'P 1'
#
loop_
_entity.id
_entity.type
_entity.pdbx_description
1 polymer ?
#
loop_
_entity_poly.entity_id
_entity_poly.type
_entity_poly.pdbx_seq_one_letter_code
_entity_poly.pdbx_strand_id
1 'polypeptide(L)'
;MPIERRAALSRVQADGQALRSLPQELREDLEIVLTAVRSDGTALAYAAEFLRRDREVVLEAVQSNGLALSSTSRELRRDREVVRTAVRSHGLALHHACEQLQADKEVGVVALLLQLKRWRDLPRHVKWVPGLPFLGSLLQVLRGLKTFTLLDTYVEWQEQLGMTFAYTVPGKVVLCTVDPKNIEHMLKTNFDNYVKGHVFSDPFTDLLGKGIFNVDGELWYHQRKTSSKMFTKKQFETHISKVVASNTAKVTALMEREEGTFDMFQLMNRFTLDTIGEIGFSKSIGSLEDPSSPFLSAFDRSQQILITRFWTDPFWKILRLLGLGAEPELKVHLRLLDEYARGIVRELQEKVAQGEDNSFVGLFIKETWTSDKTSQETFMRDMVLNFLIAGRDTTAQCLSWTFFELTQHPEVARKIRDEVTQVCADGPVSYQDVGKLRYVQAVLDEGLRLHPSVPYDGKLAVNRDQMPDGTIVPAGCLVQYVPYAQGRCRQIWGEDCCDFRPERWLEMTSKPSSFTFSAFNAGPRECLGRRLAEMEMAMLLATVVRDFDLHLEAPASSIQYDSQLTIGMRGLPLSAKQVRTK
;
A
#
# COMPACT_ATOMS: atom_id res chain seq x y z
N MET A 1 -29.72 -31.00 14.67
CA MET A 1 -28.78 -30.78 15.80
C MET A 1 -27.69 -31.86 15.93
N PRO A 2 -27.92 -33.15 16.29
CA PRO A 2 -26.79 -34.09 16.52
C PRO A 2 -26.01 -34.48 15.26
N ILE A 3 -26.71 -34.62 14.13
CA ILE A 3 -26.11 -34.98 12.83
C ILE A 3 -25.27 -33.81 12.29
N GLU A 4 -25.78 -32.58 12.40
CA GLU A 4 -25.07 -31.36 11.99
C GLU A 4 -23.84 -31.10 12.85
N ARG A 5 -23.94 -31.36 14.17
CA ARG A 5 -22.80 -31.27 15.09
C ARG A 5 -21.69 -32.26 14.74
N ARG A 6 -22.04 -33.52 14.46
CA ARG A 6 -21.08 -34.57 14.08
C ARG A 6 -20.42 -34.28 12.72
N ALA A 7 -21.21 -33.78 11.76
CA ALA A 7 -20.68 -33.34 10.47
C ALA A 7 -19.73 -32.13 10.63
N ALA A 8 -20.08 -31.17 11.50
CA ALA A 8 -19.24 -30.03 11.80
C ALA A 8 -17.90 -30.45 12.44
N LEU A 9 -17.92 -31.35 13.42
CA LEU A 9 -16.69 -31.91 14.03
C LEU A 9 -15.79 -32.55 12.98
N SER A 10 -16.34 -33.41 12.11
CA SER A 10 -15.56 -34.05 11.05
C SER A 10 -14.98 -33.04 10.05
N ARG A 11 -15.71 -31.94 9.77
CA ARG A 11 -15.24 -30.89 8.86
C ARG A 11 -14.09 -30.09 9.47
N VAL A 12 -14.25 -29.61 10.71
CA VAL A 12 -13.21 -28.81 11.37
C VAL A 12 -11.97 -29.63 11.77
N GLN A 13 -12.12 -30.95 11.90
CA GLN A 13 -11.00 -31.86 12.12
C GLN A 13 -10.15 -32.06 10.86
N ALA A 14 -10.78 -32.04 9.67
CA ALA A 14 -10.07 -32.16 8.40
C ALA A 14 -9.46 -30.82 7.96
N ASP A 15 -10.16 -29.71 8.25
CA ASP A 15 -9.74 -28.35 7.97
C ASP A 15 -10.26 -27.41 9.07
N GLY A 16 -9.39 -26.99 9.99
CA GLY A 16 -9.75 -26.07 11.07
C GLY A 16 -10.38 -24.76 10.59
N GLN A 17 -10.03 -24.27 9.39
CA GLN A 17 -10.62 -23.06 8.80
C GLN A 17 -12.09 -23.23 8.43
N ALA A 18 -12.59 -24.46 8.31
CA ALA A 18 -14.00 -24.74 8.04
C ALA A 18 -14.93 -24.11 9.10
N LEU A 19 -14.41 -23.83 10.32
CA LEU A 19 -15.13 -23.16 11.39
C LEU A 19 -15.75 -21.83 10.93
N ARG A 20 -15.09 -21.07 10.05
CA ARG A 20 -15.59 -19.78 9.53
C ARG A 20 -16.92 -19.88 8.80
N SER A 21 -17.20 -21.04 8.21
CA SER A 21 -18.40 -21.30 7.40
C SER A 21 -19.56 -21.89 8.21
N LEU A 22 -19.35 -22.16 9.49
CA LEU A 22 -20.36 -22.76 10.34
C LEU A 22 -21.36 -21.73 10.88
N PRO A 23 -22.64 -22.12 11.06
CA PRO A 23 -23.63 -21.34 11.79
C PRO A 23 -23.11 -20.88 13.15
N GLN A 24 -23.62 -19.75 13.65
CA GLN A 24 -23.14 -19.12 14.88
C GLN A 24 -23.24 -20.09 16.07
N GLU A 25 -24.30 -20.87 16.16
CA GLU A 25 -24.56 -21.82 17.24
C GLU A 25 -23.46 -22.88 17.35
N LEU A 26 -22.85 -23.27 16.22
CA LEU A 26 -21.76 -24.24 16.18
C LEU A 26 -20.38 -23.59 16.43
N ARG A 27 -20.25 -22.27 16.23
CA ARG A 27 -19.04 -21.50 16.57
C ARG A 27 -18.99 -21.11 18.05
N GLU A 28 -20.08 -21.36 18.77
CA GLU A 28 -20.21 -21.24 20.23
C GLU A 28 -20.01 -22.59 20.94
N ASP A 29 -19.99 -23.71 20.20
CA ASP A 29 -19.75 -25.05 20.76
C ASP A 29 -18.26 -25.27 21.07
N LEU A 30 -17.96 -25.46 22.35
CA LEU A 30 -16.60 -25.61 22.87
C LEU A 30 -15.83 -26.77 22.21
N GLU A 31 -16.47 -27.91 21.98
CA GLU A 31 -15.79 -29.10 21.44
C GLU A 31 -15.47 -28.92 19.96
N ILE A 32 -16.38 -28.30 19.20
CA ILE A 32 -16.14 -27.96 17.79
C ILE A 32 -14.98 -26.96 17.70
N VAL A 33 -14.99 -25.91 18.52
CA VAL A 33 -13.94 -24.89 18.51
C VAL A 33 -12.60 -25.47 18.94
N LEU A 34 -12.54 -26.28 20.00
CA LEU A 34 -11.30 -26.95 20.42
C LEU A 34 -10.74 -27.87 19.33
N THR A 35 -11.61 -28.62 18.64
CA THR A 35 -11.22 -29.47 17.52
C THR A 35 -10.65 -28.64 16.37
N ALA A 36 -11.30 -27.52 16.04
CA ALA A 36 -10.87 -26.60 14.99
C ALA A 36 -9.50 -25.98 15.31
N VAL A 37 -9.30 -25.43 16.52
CA VAL A 37 -8.05 -24.75 16.89
C VAL A 37 -6.88 -25.72 17.06
N ARG A 38 -7.15 -26.99 17.41
CA ARG A 38 -6.13 -28.04 17.39
C ARG A 38 -5.69 -28.37 15.97
N SER A 39 -6.62 -28.42 15.02
CA SER A 39 -6.30 -28.62 13.60
C SER A 39 -5.57 -27.42 12.99
N ASP A 40 -6.00 -26.19 13.31
CA ASP A 40 -5.38 -24.93 12.89
C ASP A 40 -5.64 -23.85 13.93
N GLY A 41 -4.62 -23.45 14.68
CA GLY A 41 -4.75 -22.45 15.75
C GLY A 41 -5.36 -21.12 15.31
N THR A 42 -5.22 -20.73 14.02
CA THR A 42 -5.79 -19.47 13.53
C THR A 42 -7.32 -19.52 13.40
N ALA A 43 -7.93 -20.71 13.45
CA ALA A 43 -9.38 -20.89 13.49
C ALA A 43 -10.01 -20.18 14.71
N LEU A 44 -9.23 -19.91 15.77
CA LEU A 44 -9.67 -19.15 16.94
C LEU A 44 -10.30 -17.80 16.56
N ALA A 45 -9.87 -17.19 15.44
CA ALA A 45 -10.44 -15.94 14.94
C ALA A 45 -11.96 -16.01 14.68
N TYR A 46 -12.49 -17.19 14.39
CA TYR A 46 -13.90 -17.41 14.05
C TYR A 46 -14.75 -17.86 15.22
N ALA A 47 -14.13 -18.20 16.36
CA ALA A 47 -14.82 -18.61 17.56
C ALA A 47 -15.59 -17.46 18.21
N ALA A 48 -16.64 -17.82 18.96
CA ALA A 48 -17.40 -16.87 19.75
C ALA A 48 -16.50 -16.08 20.71
N GLU A 49 -16.86 -14.82 21.00
CA GLU A 49 -16.01 -13.92 21.77
C GLU A 49 -15.66 -14.45 23.16
N PHE A 50 -16.59 -15.13 23.83
CA PHE A 50 -16.33 -15.73 25.15
C PHE A 50 -15.30 -16.87 25.07
N LEU A 51 -15.26 -17.65 23.99
CA LEU A 51 -14.25 -18.70 23.77
C LEU A 51 -12.88 -18.11 23.41
N ARG A 52 -12.83 -16.93 22.77
CA ARG A 52 -11.59 -16.18 22.53
C ARG A 52 -11.01 -15.53 23.80
N ARG A 53 -11.79 -15.50 24.88
CA ARG A 53 -11.40 -15.09 26.23
C ARG A 53 -11.14 -16.28 27.15
N ASP A 54 -11.48 -17.49 26.71
CA ASP A 54 -11.25 -18.71 27.47
C ASP A 54 -9.77 -19.08 27.42
N ARG A 55 -9.15 -19.21 28.58
CA ARG A 55 -7.70 -19.44 28.69
C ARG A 55 -7.28 -20.79 28.13
N GLU A 56 -8.09 -21.83 28.29
CA GLU A 56 -7.77 -23.19 27.86
C GLU A 56 -7.85 -23.29 26.33
N VAL A 57 -8.94 -22.79 25.74
CA VAL A 57 -9.11 -22.73 24.29
C VAL A 57 -7.98 -21.94 23.63
N VAL A 58 -7.61 -20.81 24.25
CA VAL A 58 -6.51 -19.96 23.74
C VAL A 58 -5.17 -20.66 23.84
N LEU A 59 -4.87 -21.37 24.94
CA LEU A 59 -3.60 -22.10 25.07
C LEU A 59 -3.45 -23.18 23.99
N GLU A 60 -4.51 -23.94 23.72
CA GLU A 60 -4.55 -24.93 22.64
C GLU A 60 -4.33 -24.27 21.26
N ALA A 61 -5.01 -23.15 21.01
CA ALA A 61 -4.88 -22.41 19.77
C ALA A 61 -3.45 -21.87 19.55
N VAL A 62 -2.86 -21.22 20.56
CA VAL A 62 -1.50 -20.65 20.44
C VAL A 62 -0.41 -21.72 20.47
N GLN A 63 -0.68 -22.88 21.04
CA GLN A 63 0.22 -24.04 20.97
C GLN A 63 0.24 -24.60 19.56
N SER A 64 -0.92 -24.78 18.93
CA SER A 64 -1.06 -25.21 17.53
C SER A 64 -0.44 -24.19 16.56
N ASN A 65 -0.76 -22.91 16.71
CA ASN A 65 -0.16 -21.82 15.94
C ASN A 65 -0.03 -20.55 16.79
N GLY A 66 1.21 -20.17 17.13
CA GLY A 66 1.48 -18.99 17.96
C GLY A 66 0.87 -17.68 17.45
N LEU A 67 0.61 -17.53 16.15
CA LEU A 67 -0.04 -16.34 15.58
C LEU A 67 -1.52 -16.21 15.99
N ALA A 68 -2.15 -17.27 16.51
CA ALA A 68 -3.48 -17.24 17.09
C ALA A 68 -3.60 -16.25 18.27
N LEU A 69 -2.47 -15.88 18.88
CA LEU A 69 -2.42 -14.84 19.93
C LEU A 69 -3.01 -13.50 19.43
N SER A 70 -2.96 -13.24 18.12
CA SER A 70 -3.58 -12.05 17.51
C SER A 70 -5.11 -12.02 17.61
N SER A 71 -5.75 -13.17 17.81
CA SER A 71 -7.21 -13.33 17.87
C SER A 71 -7.76 -13.39 19.29
N THR A 72 -6.90 -13.33 20.31
CA THR A 72 -7.29 -13.45 21.73
C THR A 72 -7.66 -12.10 22.34
N SER A 73 -8.23 -12.12 23.55
CA SER A 73 -8.52 -10.92 24.33
C SER A 73 -7.25 -10.16 24.76
N ARG A 74 -7.37 -8.85 25.01
CA ARG A 74 -6.26 -8.02 25.50
C ARG A 74 -5.71 -8.51 26.85
N GLU A 75 -6.55 -9.12 27.68
CA GLU A 75 -6.18 -9.69 28.97
C GLU A 75 -5.23 -10.88 28.78
N LEU A 76 -5.57 -11.80 27.88
CA LEU A 76 -4.74 -12.99 27.61
C LEU A 76 -3.45 -12.65 26.86
N ARG A 77 -3.38 -11.51 26.15
CA ARG A 77 -2.12 -10.98 25.59
C ARG A 77 -1.17 -10.40 26.65
N ARG A 78 -1.64 -10.24 27.89
CA ARG A 78 -0.85 -9.89 29.07
C ARG A 78 -0.53 -11.10 29.94
N ASP A 79 -1.15 -12.26 29.67
CA ASP A 79 -0.83 -13.51 30.36
C ASP A 79 0.55 -14.01 29.87
N ARG A 80 1.51 -14.02 30.79
CA ARG A 80 2.90 -14.38 30.50
C ARG A 80 3.03 -15.82 30.01
N GLU A 81 2.22 -16.74 30.50
CA GLU A 81 2.27 -18.15 30.10
C GLU A 81 1.71 -18.32 28.69
N VAL A 82 0.55 -17.73 28.42
CA VAL A 82 -0.08 -17.75 27.08
C VAL A 82 0.88 -17.15 26.05
N VAL A 83 1.46 -15.98 26.34
CA VAL A 83 2.43 -15.32 25.46
C VAL A 83 3.67 -16.18 25.26
N ARG A 84 4.23 -16.76 26.33
CA ARG A 84 5.42 -17.61 26.22
C ARG A 84 5.15 -18.86 25.38
N THR A 85 3.99 -19.49 25.54
CA THR A 85 3.58 -20.64 24.73
C THR A 85 3.42 -20.24 23.27
N ALA A 86 2.76 -19.10 23.00
CA ALA A 86 2.62 -18.56 21.66
C ALA A 86 3.98 -18.28 21.01
N VAL A 87 4.90 -17.63 21.73
CA VAL A 87 6.25 -17.31 21.24
C VAL A 87 7.07 -18.57 21.00
N ARG A 88 6.95 -19.59 21.85
CA ARG A 88 7.61 -20.89 21.65
C ARG A 88 7.12 -21.61 20.40
N SER A 89 5.81 -21.58 20.15
CA SER A 89 5.20 -22.14 18.93
C SER A 89 5.62 -21.33 17.69
N HIS A 90 5.56 -20.00 17.77
CA HIS A 90 5.91 -19.12 16.69
C HIS A 90 6.53 -17.82 17.21
N GLY A 91 7.83 -17.60 16.97
CA GLY A 91 8.58 -16.47 17.56
C GLY A 91 7.99 -15.08 17.26
N LEU A 92 7.28 -14.94 16.13
CA LEU A 92 6.61 -13.70 15.73
C LEU A 92 5.34 -13.40 16.55
N ALA A 93 4.83 -14.39 17.30
CA ALA A 93 3.73 -14.19 18.23
C ALA A 93 4.03 -13.16 19.31
N LEU A 94 5.32 -12.92 19.62
CA LEU A 94 5.73 -11.88 20.59
C LEU A 94 5.12 -10.53 20.24
N HIS A 95 4.95 -10.24 18.95
CA HIS A 95 4.32 -9.01 18.49
C HIS A 95 2.89 -8.82 19.03
N HIS A 96 2.13 -9.89 19.21
CA HIS A 96 0.76 -9.80 19.70
C HIS A 96 0.67 -9.66 21.23
N ALA A 97 1.79 -9.76 21.95
CA ALA A 97 1.85 -9.52 23.39
C ALA A 97 1.73 -8.03 23.73
N CYS A 98 1.44 -7.70 24.99
CA CYS A 98 1.52 -6.32 25.46
C CYS A 98 2.96 -5.78 25.43
N GLU A 99 3.13 -4.45 25.35
CA GLU A 99 4.45 -3.80 25.29
C GLU A 99 5.39 -4.24 26.42
N GLN A 100 4.85 -4.45 27.63
CA GLN A 100 5.61 -4.94 28.78
C GLN A 100 6.23 -6.32 28.52
N LEU A 101 5.48 -7.26 27.95
CA LEU A 101 5.97 -8.61 27.62
C LEU A 101 6.81 -8.62 26.34
N GLN A 102 6.59 -7.68 25.41
CA GLN A 102 7.50 -7.47 24.27
C GLN A 102 8.89 -7.02 24.72
N ALA A 103 8.96 -6.23 25.79
CA ALA A 103 10.20 -5.77 26.41
C ALA A 103 10.76 -6.74 27.47
N ASP A 104 10.05 -7.84 27.77
CA ASP A 104 10.51 -8.84 28.74
C ASP A 104 11.74 -9.58 28.21
N LYS A 105 12.81 -9.61 29.03
CA LYS A 105 14.10 -10.18 28.64
C LYS A 105 14.02 -11.69 28.36
N GLU A 106 13.24 -12.44 29.13
CA GLU A 106 13.16 -13.89 28.95
C GLU A 106 12.36 -14.24 27.70
N VAL A 107 11.22 -13.58 27.50
CA VAL A 107 10.39 -13.78 26.30
C VAL A 107 11.16 -13.31 25.06
N GLY A 108 11.87 -12.17 25.16
CA GLY A 108 12.75 -11.65 24.13
C GLY A 108 13.90 -12.60 23.78
N VAL A 109 14.54 -13.25 24.75
CA VAL A 109 15.59 -14.26 24.52
C VAL A 109 15.03 -15.49 23.81
N VAL A 110 13.83 -15.97 24.18
CA VAL A 110 13.20 -17.10 23.47
C VAL A 110 12.89 -16.72 22.02
N ALA A 111 12.35 -15.53 21.79
CA ALA A 111 12.10 -15.03 20.44
C ALA A 111 13.41 -14.87 19.64
N LEU A 112 14.48 -14.37 20.26
CA LEU A 112 15.80 -14.23 19.65
C LEU A 112 16.43 -15.59 19.31
N LEU A 113 16.32 -16.59 20.19
CA LEU A 113 16.82 -17.94 19.93
C LEU A 113 16.06 -18.63 18.77
N LEU A 114 14.75 -18.38 18.66
CA LEU A 114 13.96 -18.83 17.51
C LEU A 114 14.33 -18.08 16.22
N GLN A 115 14.59 -16.78 16.30
CA GLN A 115 15.16 -16.00 15.21
C GLN A 115 16.53 -16.54 14.76
N LEU A 116 17.39 -16.95 15.69
CA LEU A 116 18.68 -17.58 15.37
C LEU A 116 18.52 -18.98 14.77
N LYS A 117 17.53 -19.77 15.20
CA LYS A 117 17.17 -21.03 14.51
C LYS A 117 16.70 -20.80 13.07
N ARG A 118 16.01 -19.68 12.83
CA ARG A 118 15.53 -19.25 11.51
C ARG A 118 16.64 -19.03 10.47
N TRP A 119 17.86 -18.72 10.91
CA TRP A 119 19.02 -18.65 10.01
C TRP A 119 19.38 -20.02 9.40
N ARG A 120 18.80 -21.13 9.88
CA ARG A 120 18.92 -22.45 9.24
C ARG A 120 17.87 -22.70 8.15
N ASP A 121 16.74 -21.98 8.19
CA ASP A 121 15.64 -22.09 7.23
C ASP A 121 15.62 -20.86 6.31
N LEU A 122 16.65 -20.77 5.46
CA LEU A 122 16.77 -19.74 4.43
C LEU A 122 16.09 -20.17 3.12
N PRO A 123 15.66 -19.22 2.27
CA PRO A 123 15.27 -19.50 0.90
C PRO A 123 16.28 -20.37 0.16
N ARG A 124 15.77 -21.38 -0.57
CA ARG A 124 16.60 -22.31 -1.37
C ARG A 124 16.24 -22.21 -2.84
N HIS A 125 17.16 -22.65 -3.70
CA HIS A 125 17.05 -22.56 -5.16
C HIS A 125 16.95 -21.11 -5.67
N VAL A 126 17.59 -20.18 -4.95
CA VAL A 126 17.63 -18.76 -5.30
C VAL A 126 19.06 -18.24 -5.18
N LYS A 127 19.42 -17.26 -6.01
CA LYS A 127 20.72 -16.58 -5.91
C LYS A 127 20.67 -15.50 -4.83
N TRP A 128 21.82 -15.28 -4.18
CA TRP A 128 21.94 -14.36 -3.06
C TRP A 128 22.79 -13.16 -3.42
N VAL A 129 22.35 -11.98 -2.99
CA VAL A 129 23.16 -10.77 -3.01
C VAL A 129 24.34 -10.96 -2.04
N PRO A 130 25.59 -10.72 -2.48
CA PRO A 130 26.75 -10.75 -1.59
C PRO A 130 26.60 -9.73 -0.45
N GLY A 131 26.89 -10.16 0.78
CA GLY A 131 26.73 -9.34 1.98
C GLY A 131 27.78 -9.62 3.05
N LEU A 132 27.90 -8.71 4.01
CA LEU A 132 28.80 -8.85 5.15
C LEU A 132 28.26 -9.89 6.14
N PRO A 133 29.12 -10.58 6.91
CA PRO A 133 28.68 -11.45 8.00
C PRO A 133 27.75 -10.70 8.97
N PHE A 134 26.62 -11.32 9.32
CA PHE A 134 25.56 -10.80 10.22
C PHE A 134 24.79 -9.56 9.74
N LEU A 135 25.42 -8.66 8.97
CA LEU A 135 24.80 -7.45 8.44
C LEU A 135 24.19 -7.64 7.05
N GLY A 136 24.57 -8.69 6.32
CA GLY A 136 24.10 -8.96 4.97
C GLY A 136 24.36 -7.77 4.04
N SER A 137 23.34 -7.38 3.29
CA SER A 137 23.37 -6.27 2.34
C SER A 137 23.00 -4.92 2.98
N LEU A 138 22.99 -4.79 4.31
CA LEU A 138 22.58 -3.57 5.00
C LEU A 138 23.32 -2.31 4.50
N LEU A 139 24.63 -2.36 4.30
CA LEU A 139 25.38 -1.19 3.83
C LEU A 139 24.97 -0.75 2.42
N GLN A 140 24.65 -1.71 1.55
CA GLN A 140 24.15 -1.42 0.19
C GLN A 140 22.75 -0.79 0.28
N VAL A 141 21.87 -1.34 1.12
CA VAL A 141 20.53 -0.78 1.36
C VAL A 141 20.60 0.62 1.97
N LEU A 142 21.44 0.85 2.98
CA LEU A 142 21.64 2.15 3.62
C LEU A 142 22.21 3.18 2.65
N ARG A 143 23.17 2.79 1.82
CA ARG A 143 23.72 3.65 0.77
C ARG A 143 22.62 4.00 -0.24
N GLY A 144 21.85 3.02 -0.70
CA GLY A 144 20.72 3.20 -1.61
C GLY A 144 19.66 4.15 -1.05
N LEU A 145 19.26 3.98 0.21
CA LEU A 145 18.30 4.87 0.88
C LEU A 145 18.85 6.30 1.02
N LYS A 146 20.10 6.45 1.48
CA LYS A 146 20.72 7.77 1.69
C LYS A 146 20.95 8.53 0.39
N THR A 147 21.24 7.81 -0.70
CA THR A 147 21.50 8.39 -2.02
C THR A 147 20.29 8.34 -2.96
N PHE A 148 19.14 7.82 -2.48
CA PHE A 148 17.90 7.66 -3.24
C PHE A 148 18.04 6.76 -4.49
N THR A 149 19.00 5.81 -4.47
CA THR A 149 19.30 4.87 -5.56
C THR A 149 18.96 3.42 -5.22
N LEU A 150 18.20 3.18 -4.14
CA LEU A 150 17.81 1.82 -3.74
C LEU A 150 17.03 1.09 -4.85
N LEU A 151 16.20 1.82 -5.58
CA LEU A 151 15.41 1.25 -6.68
C LEU A 151 16.30 0.79 -7.83
N ASP A 152 17.30 1.60 -8.20
CA ASP A 152 18.29 1.24 -9.23
C ASP A 152 19.16 0.06 -8.75
N THR A 153 19.46 0.00 -7.45
CA THR A 153 20.15 -1.16 -6.85
C THR A 153 19.34 -2.46 -7.04
N TYR A 154 18.01 -2.41 -6.94
CA TYR A 154 17.17 -3.58 -7.25
C TYR A 154 17.21 -3.97 -8.73
N VAL A 155 17.30 -3.00 -9.65
CA VAL A 155 17.47 -3.26 -11.09
C VAL A 155 18.81 -3.97 -11.33
N GLU A 156 19.90 -3.45 -10.75
CA GLU A 156 21.24 -4.05 -10.87
C GLU A 156 21.28 -5.48 -10.33
N TRP A 157 20.71 -5.72 -9.14
CA TRP A 157 20.63 -7.06 -8.56
C TRP A 157 19.77 -7.99 -9.41
N GLN A 158 18.65 -7.51 -9.94
CA GLN A 158 17.80 -8.29 -10.84
C GLN A 158 18.57 -8.69 -12.10
N GLU A 159 19.32 -7.78 -12.72
CA GLU A 159 20.07 -8.06 -13.94
C GLU A 159 21.19 -9.09 -13.69
N GLN A 160 21.89 -8.98 -12.56
CA GLN A 160 23.00 -9.89 -12.22
C GLN A 160 22.54 -11.26 -11.72
N LEU A 161 21.49 -11.32 -10.91
CA LEU A 161 21.09 -12.52 -10.19
C LEU A 161 19.93 -13.26 -10.89
N GLY A 162 19.12 -12.56 -11.66
CA GLY A 162 17.94 -13.09 -12.36
C GLY A 162 16.64 -12.54 -11.78
N MET A 163 15.51 -13.06 -12.28
CA MET A 163 14.18 -12.54 -11.93
C MET A 163 13.80 -12.74 -10.46
N THR A 164 14.41 -13.69 -9.76
CA THR A 164 14.19 -13.97 -8.34
C THR A 164 15.52 -14.07 -7.62
N PHE A 165 15.71 -13.29 -6.55
CA PHE A 165 16.95 -13.23 -5.78
C PHE A 165 16.66 -12.95 -4.30
N ALA A 166 17.61 -13.24 -3.42
CA ALA A 166 17.46 -13.03 -1.98
C ALA A 166 18.60 -12.20 -1.38
N TYR A 167 18.31 -11.46 -0.33
CA TYR A 167 19.32 -10.77 0.48
C TYR A 167 18.92 -10.76 1.96
N THR A 168 19.88 -10.45 2.82
CA THR A 168 19.66 -10.32 4.26
C THR A 168 19.96 -8.90 4.73
N VAL A 169 19.22 -8.45 5.73
CA VAL A 169 19.56 -7.30 6.59
C VAL A 169 19.30 -7.73 8.05
N PRO A 170 19.84 -7.04 9.07
CA PRO A 170 19.61 -7.43 10.44
C PRO A 170 18.12 -7.64 10.76
N GLY A 171 17.78 -8.85 11.22
CA GLY A 171 16.42 -9.25 11.58
C GLY A 171 15.49 -9.61 10.41
N LYS A 172 15.93 -9.53 9.15
CA LYS A 172 15.10 -9.87 7.98
C LYS A 172 15.84 -10.68 6.92
N VAL A 173 15.14 -11.67 6.36
CA VAL A 173 15.50 -12.34 5.12
C VAL A 173 14.48 -11.90 4.08
N VAL A 174 14.96 -11.25 3.02
CA VAL A 174 14.13 -10.67 1.97
C VAL A 174 14.35 -11.45 0.68
N LEU A 175 13.25 -11.97 0.14
CA LEU A 175 13.20 -12.62 -1.16
C LEU A 175 12.52 -11.67 -2.14
N CYS A 176 13.22 -11.27 -3.19
CA CYS A 176 12.72 -10.39 -4.23
C CYS A 176 12.36 -11.17 -5.49
N THR A 177 11.27 -10.78 -6.16
CA THR A 177 10.89 -11.33 -7.46
C THR A 177 10.37 -10.23 -8.40
N VAL A 178 10.70 -10.36 -9.68
CA VAL A 178 10.05 -9.63 -10.79
C VAL A 178 9.33 -10.59 -11.75
N ASP A 179 9.40 -11.90 -11.52
CA ASP A 179 8.76 -12.92 -12.36
C ASP A 179 7.23 -12.84 -12.23
N PRO A 180 6.49 -12.56 -13.33
CA PRO A 180 5.03 -12.48 -13.32
C PRO A 180 4.34 -13.74 -12.78
N LYS A 181 4.92 -14.93 -12.96
CA LYS A 181 4.34 -16.20 -12.46
C LYS A 181 4.43 -16.28 -10.94
N ASN A 182 5.57 -15.88 -10.36
CA ASN A 182 5.73 -15.81 -8.92
C ASN A 182 4.79 -14.76 -8.31
N ILE A 183 4.64 -13.61 -8.99
CA ILE A 183 3.74 -12.54 -8.57
C ILE A 183 2.28 -13.00 -8.63
N GLU A 184 1.85 -13.70 -9.69
CA GLU A 184 0.52 -14.32 -9.75
C GLU A 184 0.31 -15.35 -8.65
N HIS A 185 1.32 -16.19 -8.38
CA HIS A 185 1.25 -17.17 -7.32
C HIS A 185 1.02 -16.51 -5.95
N MET A 186 1.79 -15.47 -5.63
CA MET A 186 1.66 -14.75 -4.36
C MET A 186 0.35 -13.98 -4.24
N LEU A 187 -0.05 -13.28 -5.31
CA LEU A 187 -1.18 -12.34 -5.27
C LEU A 187 -2.51 -12.98 -5.60
N LYS A 188 -2.55 -14.23 -6.08
CA LYS A 188 -3.80 -14.89 -6.48
C LYS A 188 -3.84 -16.36 -6.10
N THR A 189 -2.89 -17.17 -6.54
CA THR A 189 -2.97 -18.65 -6.40
C THR A 189 -2.85 -19.11 -4.95
N ASN A 190 -1.95 -18.52 -4.18
CA ASN A 190 -1.70 -18.83 -2.77
C ASN A 190 -1.87 -17.59 -1.88
N PHE A 191 -2.89 -16.79 -2.19
CA PHE A 191 -3.11 -15.45 -1.61
C PHE A 191 -3.12 -15.42 -0.07
N ASP A 192 -3.81 -16.36 0.57
CA ASP A 192 -3.96 -16.40 2.03
C ASP A 192 -2.62 -16.70 2.75
N ASN A 193 -1.66 -17.30 2.04
CA ASN A 193 -0.32 -17.56 2.58
C ASN A 193 0.58 -16.32 2.55
N TYR A 194 0.28 -15.29 1.76
CA TYR A 194 1.12 -14.09 1.59
C TYR A 194 0.40 -12.85 2.12
N VAL A 195 0.50 -12.65 3.44
CA VAL A 195 -0.16 -11.56 4.16
C VAL A 195 0.72 -10.31 4.19
N LYS A 196 0.19 -9.13 4.56
CA LYS A 196 1.06 -7.98 4.89
C LYS A 196 1.89 -8.31 6.12
N GLY A 197 1.22 -8.83 7.16
CA GLY A 197 1.86 -9.33 8.37
C GLY A 197 2.53 -8.25 9.22
N HIS A 198 2.83 -8.59 10.47
CA HIS A 198 3.40 -7.68 11.47
C HIS A 198 4.72 -7.02 11.05
N VAL A 199 5.55 -7.70 10.25
CA VAL A 199 6.81 -7.12 9.75
C VAL A 199 6.57 -5.80 9.02
N PHE A 200 5.50 -5.72 8.22
CA PHE A 200 5.07 -4.48 7.57
C PHE A 200 4.12 -3.69 8.48
N SER A 201 3.13 -4.32 9.12
CA SER A 201 2.07 -3.54 9.75
C SER A 201 2.53 -2.70 10.94
N ASP A 202 3.46 -3.21 11.75
CA ASP A 202 3.83 -2.54 13.00
C ASP A 202 4.59 -1.24 12.74
N PRO A 203 5.62 -1.22 11.85
CA PRO A 203 6.32 0.01 11.53
C PRO A 203 5.47 1.05 10.79
N PHE A 204 4.22 0.78 10.42
CA PHE A 204 3.32 1.78 9.82
C PHE A 204 2.03 2.01 10.62
N THR A 205 1.84 1.30 11.75
CA THR A 205 0.59 1.36 12.54
C THR A 205 0.29 2.76 13.06
N ASP A 206 1.29 3.59 13.36
CA ASP A 206 1.02 4.92 13.92
C ASP A 206 0.34 5.87 12.91
N LEU A 207 0.60 5.69 11.60
CA LEU A 207 0.01 6.48 10.52
C LEU A 207 -1.18 5.78 9.86
N LEU A 208 -1.03 4.50 9.51
CA LEU A 208 -2.06 3.75 8.79
C LEU A 208 -3.10 3.11 9.71
N GLY A 209 -2.80 2.98 11.00
CA GLY A 209 -3.67 2.32 11.98
C GLY A 209 -4.10 0.94 11.51
N LYS A 210 -5.41 0.69 11.56
CA LYS A 210 -6.06 -0.52 11.03
C LYS A 210 -6.71 -0.30 9.67
N GLY A 211 -6.26 0.68 8.89
CA GLY A 211 -6.79 0.93 7.56
C GLY A 211 -6.35 -0.08 6.51
N ILE A 212 -6.92 0.04 5.32
CA ILE A 212 -6.99 -1.01 4.30
C ILE A 212 -5.62 -1.50 3.81
N PHE A 213 -4.58 -0.67 3.89
CA PHE A 213 -3.22 -1.03 3.50
C PHE A 213 -2.46 -1.81 4.57
N ASN A 214 -2.91 -1.74 5.83
CA ASN A 214 -2.18 -2.23 7.00
C ASN A 214 -2.80 -3.46 7.66
N VAL A 215 -3.86 -4.02 7.06
CA VAL A 215 -4.63 -5.15 7.61
C VAL A 215 -4.79 -6.28 6.61
N ASP A 216 -5.08 -7.46 7.16
CA ASP A 216 -5.27 -8.72 6.46
C ASP A 216 -6.62 -9.36 6.88
N GLY A 217 -7.04 -10.42 6.17
CA GLY A 217 -8.21 -11.22 6.52
C GLY A 217 -9.54 -10.47 6.50
N GLU A 218 -10.47 -10.85 7.38
CA GLU A 218 -11.86 -10.36 7.40
C GLU A 218 -11.97 -8.84 7.46
N LEU A 219 -11.11 -8.18 8.25
CA LEU A 219 -11.14 -6.73 8.37
C LEU A 219 -10.78 -6.05 7.05
N TRP A 220 -9.80 -6.59 6.32
CA TRP A 220 -9.45 -6.13 4.98
C TRP A 220 -10.60 -6.39 3.99
N TYR A 221 -11.18 -7.60 3.98
CA TYR A 221 -12.31 -7.93 3.11
C TYR A 221 -13.50 -6.99 3.33
N HIS A 222 -13.83 -6.71 4.59
CA HIS A 222 -14.90 -5.78 4.96
C HIS A 222 -14.61 -4.38 4.44
N GLN A 223 -13.45 -3.81 4.76
CA GLN A 223 -13.06 -2.48 4.29
C GLN A 223 -13.06 -2.38 2.76
N ARG A 224 -12.55 -3.40 2.08
CA ARG A 224 -12.54 -3.46 0.62
C ARG A 224 -13.94 -3.51 0.04
N LYS A 225 -14.81 -4.36 0.59
CA LYS A 225 -16.21 -4.49 0.15
C LYS A 225 -16.98 -3.19 0.32
N THR A 226 -16.84 -2.53 1.47
CA THR A 226 -17.49 -1.24 1.74
C THR A 226 -16.95 -0.15 0.81
N SER A 227 -15.63 -0.08 0.64
CA SER A 227 -14.97 0.86 -0.28
C SER A 227 -15.38 0.66 -1.74
N SER A 228 -15.59 -0.59 -2.19
CA SER A 228 -15.96 -0.86 -3.59
C SER A 228 -17.28 -0.21 -4.02
N LYS A 229 -18.20 0.05 -3.07
CA LYS A 229 -19.50 0.71 -3.32
C LYS A 229 -19.36 2.17 -3.78
N MET A 230 -18.18 2.76 -3.62
CA MET A 230 -17.88 4.15 -4.00
C MET A 230 -17.63 4.30 -5.50
N PHE A 231 -17.05 3.27 -6.13
CA PHE A 231 -16.56 3.32 -7.50
C PHE A 231 -17.61 2.84 -8.52
N THR A 232 -18.87 3.26 -8.35
CA THR A 232 -19.94 2.92 -9.30
C THR A 232 -19.93 3.86 -10.51
N LYS A 233 -20.33 3.34 -11.68
CA LYS A 233 -20.41 4.13 -12.92
C LYS A 233 -21.20 5.44 -12.74
N LYS A 234 -22.30 5.40 -12.00
CA LYS A 234 -23.12 6.59 -11.71
C LYS A 234 -22.32 7.67 -10.97
N GLN A 235 -21.55 7.30 -9.94
CA GLN A 235 -20.73 8.26 -9.19
C GLN A 235 -19.66 8.91 -10.08
N PHE A 236 -19.04 8.13 -10.97
CA PHE A 236 -18.10 8.65 -11.96
C PHE A 236 -18.72 9.72 -12.86
N GLU A 237 -19.90 9.45 -13.39
CA GLU A 237 -20.60 10.35 -14.32
C GLU A 237 -21.18 11.60 -13.64
N THR A 238 -21.71 11.49 -12.42
CA THR A 238 -22.47 12.59 -11.81
C THR A 238 -21.66 13.49 -10.88
N HIS A 239 -20.60 12.96 -10.26
CA HIS A 239 -19.87 13.64 -9.19
C HIS A 239 -18.36 13.67 -9.43
N ILE A 240 -17.71 12.50 -9.50
CA ILE A 240 -16.25 12.40 -9.51
C ILE A 240 -15.65 13.14 -10.72
N SER A 241 -16.16 12.92 -11.92
CA SER A 241 -15.66 13.60 -13.14
C SER A 241 -15.78 15.12 -13.07
N LYS A 242 -16.81 15.66 -12.39
CA LYS A 242 -17.00 17.11 -12.22
C LYS A 242 -15.97 17.69 -11.27
N VAL A 243 -15.67 17.00 -10.16
CA VAL A 243 -14.62 17.40 -9.23
C VAL A 243 -13.27 17.43 -9.94
N VAL A 244 -12.93 16.36 -10.66
CA VAL A 244 -11.68 16.28 -11.44
C VAL A 244 -11.60 17.40 -12.48
N ALA A 245 -12.66 17.65 -13.24
CA ALA A 245 -12.69 18.73 -14.22
C ALA A 245 -12.54 20.12 -13.56
N SER A 246 -13.21 20.36 -12.43
CA SER A 246 -13.11 21.60 -11.67
C SER A 246 -11.69 21.85 -11.18
N ASN A 247 -11.08 20.87 -10.53
CA ASN A 247 -9.71 21.00 -10.02
C ASN A 247 -8.66 21.05 -11.15
N THR A 248 -8.91 20.38 -12.28
CA THR A 248 -8.10 20.53 -13.50
C THR A 248 -8.15 21.97 -14.01
N ALA A 249 -9.34 22.58 -14.04
CA ALA A 249 -9.48 23.98 -14.44
C ALA A 249 -8.73 24.92 -13.48
N LYS A 250 -8.79 24.69 -12.17
CA LYS A 250 -8.00 25.45 -11.18
C LYS A 250 -6.50 25.32 -11.44
N VAL A 251 -5.99 24.13 -11.70
CA VAL A 251 -4.57 23.91 -12.05
C VAL A 251 -4.17 24.74 -13.27
N THR A 252 -4.94 24.67 -14.35
CA THR A 252 -4.63 25.46 -15.56
C THR A 252 -4.68 26.96 -15.30
N ALA A 253 -5.64 27.44 -14.48
CA ALA A 253 -5.75 28.85 -14.13
C ALA A 253 -4.59 29.33 -13.25
N LEU A 254 -4.03 28.46 -12.39
CA LEU A 254 -2.81 28.76 -11.64
C LEU A 254 -1.61 28.85 -12.58
N MET A 255 -1.46 27.89 -13.50
CA MET A 255 -0.38 27.90 -14.49
C MET A 255 -0.45 29.11 -15.43
N GLU A 256 -1.64 29.60 -15.78
CA GLU A 256 -1.81 30.84 -16.59
C GLU A 256 -1.36 32.10 -15.85
N ARG A 257 -1.40 32.11 -14.52
CA ARG A 257 -1.04 33.27 -13.69
C ARG A 257 0.41 33.29 -13.25
N GLU A 258 1.06 32.13 -13.23
CA GLU A 258 2.45 32.00 -12.83
C GLU A 258 3.37 32.56 -13.92
N GLU A 259 4.00 33.70 -13.64
CA GLU A 259 5.06 34.24 -14.48
C GLU A 259 6.40 33.59 -14.08
N GLY A 260 6.84 32.59 -14.83
CA GLY A 260 8.17 31.98 -14.67
C GLY A 260 8.14 30.52 -14.24
N THR A 261 9.02 30.17 -13.29
CA THR A 261 9.25 28.79 -12.84
C THR A 261 8.34 28.43 -11.67
N PHE A 262 7.65 27.30 -11.76
CA PHE A 262 6.86 26.72 -10.67
C PHE A 262 7.23 25.25 -10.45
N ASP A 263 6.91 24.71 -9.27
CA ASP A 263 7.14 23.30 -8.97
C ASP A 263 5.92 22.45 -9.35
N MET A 264 6.03 21.73 -10.47
CA MET A 264 4.98 20.86 -10.98
C MET A 264 4.69 19.70 -10.01
N PHE A 265 5.69 19.18 -9.30
CA PHE A 265 5.48 18.08 -8.33
C PHE A 265 4.58 18.54 -7.17
N GLN A 266 4.83 19.74 -6.64
CA GLN A 266 3.98 20.34 -5.60
C GLN A 266 2.57 20.62 -6.12
N LEU A 267 2.44 21.10 -7.36
CA LEU A 267 1.15 21.36 -7.98
C LEU A 267 0.31 20.07 -8.14
N MET A 268 0.93 18.96 -8.56
CA MET A 268 0.25 17.65 -8.67
C MET A 268 -0.19 17.11 -7.30
N ASN A 269 0.64 17.29 -6.27
CA ASN A 269 0.28 16.91 -4.90
C ASN A 269 -0.94 17.69 -4.38
N ARG A 270 -1.01 18.99 -4.68
CA ARG A 270 -2.15 19.85 -4.29
C ARG A 270 -3.42 19.49 -5.06
N PHE A 271 -3.29 19.29 -6.37
CA PHE A 271 -4.40 18.87 -7.25
C PHE A 271 -5.07 17.58 -6.77
N THR A 272 -4.26 16.56 -6.52
CA THR A 272 -4.76 15.25 -6.09
C THR A 272 -5.27 15.27 -4.66
N LEU A 273 -4.66 16.05 -3.76
CA LEU A 273 -5.15 16.24 -2.40
C LEU A 273 -6.54 16.89 -2.37
N ASP A 274 -6.76 17.97 -3.11
CA ASP A 274 -8.06 18.62 -3.17
C ASP A 274 -9.10 17.71 -3.85
N THR A 275 -8.70 16.98 -4.88
CA THR A 275 -9.58 16.04 -5.60
C THR A 275 -10.02 14.89 -4.70
N ILE A 276 -9.11 14.21 -4.00
CA ILE A 276 -9.49 13.15 -3.06
C ILE A 276 -10.20 13.71 -1.82
N GLY A 277 -9.90 14.95 -1.42
CA GLY A 277 -10.60 15.63 -0.34
C GLY A 277 -12.09 15.82 -0.66
N GLU A 278 -12.38 16.34 -1.85
CA GLU A 278 -13.74 16.60 -2.32
C GLU A 278 -14.51 15.31 -2.58
N ILE A 279 -13.90 14.34 -3.28
CA ILE A 279 -14.54 13.05 -3.59
C ILE A 279 -14.70 12.20 -2.32
N GLY A 280 -13.64 12.12 -1.52
CA GLY A 280 -13.54 11.20 -0.39
C GLY A 280 -14.25 11.69 0.86
N PHE A 281 -14.25 13.01 1.09
CA PHE A 281 -14.74 13.62 2.34
C PHE A 281 -15.74 14.77 2.12
N SER A 282 -16.24 14.97 0.90
CA SER A 282 -17.14 16.09 0.57
C SER A 282 -16.59 17.45 1.00
N LYS A 283 -15.26 17.62 1.02
CA LYS A 283 -14.58 18.81 1.54
C LYS A 283 -13.35 19.14 0.71
N SER A 284 -13.34 20.35 0.14
CA SER A 284 -12.12 20.89 -0.46
C SER A 284 -11.12 21.21 0.63
N ILE A 285 -9.89 20.70 0.49
CA ILE A 285 -8.80 20.95 1.44
C ILE A 285 -8.24 22.35 1.22
N GLY A 286 -8.47 22.94 0.04
CA GLY A 286 -8.07 24.30 -0.32
C GLY A 286 -6.57 24.42 -0.58
N SER A 287 -5.89 23.29 -0.84
CA SER A 287 -4.44 23.28 -1.01
C SER A 287 -4.03 23.93 -2.34
N LEU A 288 -4.87 23.89 -3.39
CA LEU A 288 -4.65 24.63 -4.63
C LEU A 288 -4.74 26.15 -4.45
N GLU A 289 -5.49 26.64 -3.47
CA GLU A 289 -5.60 28.06 -3.15
C GLU A 289 -4.57 28.52 -2.11
N ASP A 290 -4.26 27.68 -1.12
CA ASP A 290 -3.27 27.94 -0.06
C ASP A 290 -2.22 26.82 0.02
N PRO A 291 -1.01 27.03 -0.50
CA PRO A 291 0.07 26.04 -0.43
C PRO A 291 0.64 25.86 0.99
N SER A 292 0.32 26.75 1.95
CA SER A 292 0.99 26.82 3.26
C SER A 292 0.43 25.87 4.33
N SER A 293 -0.13 24.72 3.94
CA SER A 293 -0.78 23.80 4.87
C SER A 293 0.23 23.01 5.74
N PRO A 294 0.22 23.18 7.08
CA PRO A 294 1.07 22.39 7.98
C PRO A 294 0.79 20.88 7.89
N PHE A 295 -0.41 20.50 7.45
CA PHE A 295 -0.81 19.11 7.22
C PHE A 295 0.07 18.44 6.17
N LEU A 296 0.31 19.10 5.02
CA LEU A 296 1.10 18.56 3.91
C LEU A 296 2.52 18.20 4.35
N SER A 297 3.20 19.16 5.00
CA SER A 297 4.56 18.96 5.50
C SER A 297 4.64 17.82 6.52
N ALA A 298 3.69 17.77 7.47
CA ALA A 298 3.68 16.72 8.48
C ALA A 298 3.37 15.33 7.91
N PHE A 299 2.54 15.27 6.88
CA PHE A 299 2.17 14.03 6.20
C PHE A 299 3.39 13.43 5.49
N ASP A 300 4.06 14.20 4.65
CA ASP A 300 5.21 13.75 3.87
C ASP A 300 6.37 13.36 4.81
N ARG A 301 6.63 14.18 5.83
CA ARG A 301 7.69 13.91 6.81
C ARG A 301 7.42 12.65 7.64
N SER A 302 6.17 12.40 8.02
CA SER A 302 5.80 11.16 8.71
C SER A 302 6.12 9.94 7.86
N GLN A 303 5.79 9.96 6.56
CA GLN A 303 6.07 8.84 5.66
C GLN A 303 7.58 8.56 5.52
N GLN A 304 8.40 9.60 5.35
CA GLN A 304 9.86 9.48 5.27
C GLN A 304 10.48 8.83 6.52
N ILE A 305 10.01 9.21 7.71
CA ILE A 305 10.47 8.61 8.97
C ILE A 305 10.05 7.14 9.04
N LEU A 306 8.80 6.83 8.69
CA LEU A 306 8.27 5.46 8.78
C LEU A 306 8.94 4.50 7.80
N ILE A 307 9.23 4.92 6.56
CA ILE A 307 9.91 4.07 5.58
C ILE A 307 11.36 3.81 5.98
N THR A 308 12.04 4.83 6.53
CA THR A 308 13.40 4.68 7.09
C THR A 308 13.36 3.69 8.25
N ARG A 309 12.45 3.89 9.21
CA ARG A 309 12.22 3.01 10.35
C ARG A 309 12.02 1.55 9.94
N PHE A 310 11.21 1.30 8.91
CA PHE A 310 10.95 -0.04 8.41
C PHE A 310 12.23 -0.74 7.92
N TRP A 311 13.11 -0.03 7.22
CA TRP A 311 14.33 -0.64 6.66
C TRP A 311 15.51 -0.68 7.64
N THR A 312 15.70 0.34 8.47
CA THR A 312 16.96 0.56 9.19
C THR A 312 16.90 0.28 10.68
N ASP A 313 15.71 0.32 11.29
CA ASP A 313 15.61 0.43 12.75
C ASP A 313 14.89 -0.78 13.36
N PRO A 314 15.52 -1.97 13.46
CA PRO A 314 14.90 -3.11 14.12
C PRO A 314 14.61 -2.85 15.61
N PHE A 315 15.19 -1.79 16.19
CA PHE A 315 15.03 -1.39 17.59
C PHE A 315 14.18 -0.12 17.77
N TRP A 316 13.39 0.28 16.77
CA TRP A 316 12.61 1.53 16.83
C TRP A 316 11.70 1.64 18.06
N LYS A 317 11.16 0.52 18.57
CA LYS A 317 10.36 0.50 19.81
C LYS A 317 11.18 0.94 21.04
N ILE A 318 12.47 0.58 21.08
CA ILE A 318 13.39 1.00 22.14
C ILE A 318 13.72 2.48 21.97
N LEU A 319 14.00 2.93 20.74
CA LEU A 319 14.25 4.35 20.45
C LEU A 319 13.06 5.23 20.84
N ARG A 320 11.83 4.76 20.57
CA ARG A 320 10.58 5.39 21.02
C ARG A 320 10.50 5.49 22.54
N LEU A 321 10.75 4.39 23.24
CA LEU A 321 10.69 4.35 24.71
C LEU A 321 11.68 5.33 25.34
N LEU A 322 12.86 5.46 24.75
CA LEU A 322 13.92 6.38 25.21
C LEU A 322 13.75 7.82 24.69
N GLY A 323 12.80 8.07 23.77
CA GLY A 323 12.63 9.38 23.15
C GLY A 323 13.82 9.81 22.27
N LEU A 324 14.47 8.86 21.60
CA LEU A 324 15.66 9.10 20.77
C LEU A 324 15.36 8.97 19.27
N GLY A 325 16.23 9.53 18.45
CA GLY A 325 16.14 9.45 16.99
C GLY A 325 14.99 10.29 16.42
N ALA A 326 14.34 9.79 15.38
CA ALA A 326 13.24 10.47 14.69
C ALA A 326 11.86 10.27 15.35
N GLU A 327 11.76 9.44 16.40
CA GLU A 327 10.48 9.13 17.06
C GLU A 327 9.83 10.35 17.76
N PRO A 328 10.56 11.25 18.44
CA PRO A 328 9.97 12.49 18.98
C PRO A 328 9.40 13.40 17.91
N GLU A 329 10.10 13.56 16.78
CA GLU A 329 9.66 14.34 15.61
C GLU A 329 8.40 13.71 15.01
N LEU A 330 8.41 12.41 14.75
CA LEU A 330 7.25 11.66 14.25
C LEU A 330 6.02 11.85 15.14
N LYS A 331 6.18 11.85 16.47
CA LYS A 331 5.08 12.08 17.41
C LYS A 331 4.46 13.48 17.28
N VAL A 332 5.21 14.50 16.88
CA VAL A 332 4.66 15.85 16.61
C VAL A 332 3.81 15.81 15.35
N HIS A 333 4.34 15.26 14.25
CA HIS A 333 3.62 15.18 12.99
C HIS A 333 2.35 14.34 13.08
N LEU A 334 2.42 13.16 13.71
CA LEU A 334 1.26 12.29 13.88
C LEU A 334 0.13 12.93 14.68
N ARG A 335 0.44 13.80 15.66
CA ARG A 335 -0.60 14.53 16.40
C ARG A 335 -1.35 15.51 15.49
N LEU A 336 -0.63 16.25 14.66
CA LEU A 336 -1.25 17.16 13.70
C LEU A 336 -2.14 16.41 12.69
N LEU A 337 -1.65 15.28 12.18
CA LEU A 337 -2.42 14.44 11.25
C LEU A 337 -3.67 13.85 11.92
N ASP A 338 -3.56 13.40 13.16
CA ASP A 338 -4.69 12.87 13.93
C ASP A 338 -5.76 13.94 14.21
N GLU A 339 -5.34 15.15 14.64
CA GLU A 339 -6.25 16.28 14.86
C GLU A 339 -6.99 16.67 13.58
N TYR A 340 -6.27 16.75 12.46
CA TYR A 340 -6.84 17.08 11.16
C TYR A 340 -7.84 16.01 10.70
N ALA A 341 -7.46 14.73 10.73
CA ALA A 341 -8.32 13.64 10.31
C ALA A 341 -9.57 13.52 11.19
N ARG A 342 -9.45 13.74 12.52
CA ARG A 342 -10.63 13.80 13.41
C ARG A 342 -11.53 15.00 13.12
N GLY A 343 -10.96 16.14 12.73
CA GLY A 343 -11.72 17.29 12.23
C GLY A 343 -12.62 16.91 11.06
N ILE A 344 -12.04 16.25 10.03
CA ILE A 344 -12.79 15.74 8.87
C ILE A 344 -13.89 14.76 9.31
N VAL A 345 -13.58 13.82 10.21
CA VAL A 345 -14.55 12.83 10.68
C VAL A 345 -15.77 13.50 11.34
N ARG A 346 -15.55 14.52 12.19
CA ARG A 346 -16.65 15.24 12.86
C ARG A 346 -17.57 15.93 11.86
N GLU A 347 -17.01 16.65 10.90
CA GLU A 347 -17.79 17.33 9.86
C GLU A 347 -18.58 16.34 8.99
N LEU A 348 -17.97 15.20 8.65
CA LEU A 348 -18.65 14.13 7.91
C LEU A 348 -19.81 13.52 8.69
N GLN A 349 -19.65 13.30 9.99
CA GLN A 349 -20.72 12.79 10.85
C GLN A 349 -21.93 13.74 10.87
N GLU A 350 -21.69 15.04 10.92
CA GLU A 350 -22.74 16.06 10.85
C GLU A 350 -23.49 16.01 9.51
N LYS A 351 -22.78 15.96 8.39
CA LYS A 351 -23.40 15.87 7.05
C LYS A 351 -24.17 14.56 6.84
N VAL A 352 -23.65 13.44 7.33
CA VAL A 352 -24.35 12.14 7.28
C VAL A 352 -25.63 12.19 8.10
N ALA A 353 -25.61 12.81 9.29
CA ALA A 353 -26.79 12.98 10.13
C ALA A 353 -27.88 13.83 9.47
N GLN A 354 -27.49 14.79 8.61
CA GLN A 354 -28.39 15.63 7.82
C GLN A 354 -28.93 14.92 6.56
N GLY A 355 -28.42 13.72 6.23
CA GLY A 355 -28.82 12.96 5.05
C GLY A 355 -28.20 13.46 3.74
N GLU A 356 -27.22 14.36 3.81
CA GLU A 356 -26.66 15.08 2.66
C GLU A 356 -25.35 14.46 2.12
N ASP A 357 -24.84 13.40 2.77
CA ASP A 357 -23.51 12.86 2.43
C ASP A 357 -23.52 11.56 1.60
N ASN A 358 -22.83 11.63 0.46
CA ASN A 358 -22.49 10.51 -0.43
C ASN A 358 -20.97 10.28 -0.54
N SER A 359 -20.18 10.79 0.43
CA SER A 359 -18.72 10.67 0.43
C SER A 359 -18.24 9.25 0.67
N PHE A 360 -16.94 9.01 0.44
CA PHE A 360 -16.32 7.71 0.68
C PHE A 360 -16.43 7.35 2.17
N VAL A 361 -15.92 8.20 3.06
CA VAL A 361 -15.93 7.89 4.50
C VAL A 361 -17.36 7.89 5.08
N GLY A 362 -18.30 8.62 4.47
CA GLY A 362 -19.72 8.56 4.79
C GLY A 362 -20.33 7.15 4.73
N LEU A 363 -19.86 6.28 3.82
CA LEU A 363 -20.32 4.89 3.75
C LEU A 363 -19.88 4.07 4.97
N PHE A 364 -18.69 4.34 5.51
CA PHE A 364 -18.21 3.70 6.73
C PHE A 364 -18.93 4.22 7.98
N ILE A 365 -19.33 5.49 7.99
CA ILE A 365 -20.15 6.05 9.09
C ILE A 365 -21.53 5.35 9.16
N LYS A 366 -22.12 5.05 8.00
CA LYS A 366 -23.44 4.37 7.90
C LYS A 366 -23.39 2.89 8.31
N GLU A 367 -22.20 2.28 8.34
CA GLU A 367 -22.01 0.89 8.76
C GLU A 367 -21.51 0.83 10.22
N THR A 368 -22.40 0.60 11.18
CA THR A 368 -22.02 0.40 12.58
C THR A 368 -21.31 -0.95 12.74
N TRP A 369 -19.98 -0.95 12.84
CA TRP A 369 -19.22 -2.20 13.06
C TRP A 369 -18.98 -2.52 14.55
N THR A 370 -19.14 -1.55 15.44
CA THR A 370 -18.96 -1.71 16.89
C THR A 370 -19.85 -0.76 17.67
N SER A 371 -20.27 -1.15 18.88
CA SER A 371 -20.99 -0.29 19.82
C SER A 371 -20.08 0.69 20.56
N ASP A 372 -18.75 0.51 20.49
CA ASP A 372 -17.78 1.43 21.09
C ASP A 372 -17.50 2.63 20.17
N LYS A 373 -18.04 3.78 20.54
CA LYS A 373 -17.86 5.05 19.83
C LYS A 373 -16.39 5.46 19.68
N THR A 374 -15.54 5.15 20.65
CA THR A 374 -14.11 5.54 20.61
C THR A 374 -13.36 4.73 19.57
N SER A 375 -13.63 3.42 19.55
CA SER A 375 -13.15 2.54 18.49
C SER A 375 -13.65 3.05 17.14
N GLN A 376 -14.95 3.39 17.05
CA GLN A 376 -15.59 3.95 15.85
C GLN A 376 -14.83 5.13 15.25
N GLU A 377 -14.61 6.15 16.07
CA GLU A 377 -13.89 7.36 15.68
C GLU A 377 -12.46 7.07 15.22
N THR A 378 -11.75 6.18 15.92
CA THR A 378 -10.36 5.82 15.59
C THR A 378 -10.26 5.16 14.22
N PHE A 379 -11.17 4.27 13.88
CA PHE A 379 -11.20 3.64 12.56
C PHE A 379 -11.54 4.62 11.46
N MET A 380 -12.47 5.54 11.69
CA MET A 380 -12.79 6.58 10.69
C MET A 380 -11.59 7.48 10.44
N ARG A 381 -10.86 7.85 11.51
CA ARG A 381 -9.59 8.56 11.42
C ARG A 381 -8.57 7.77 10.58
N ASP A 382 -8.41 6.49 10.85
CA ASP A 382 -7.53 5.61 10.07
C ASP A 382 -7.94 5.56 8.60
N MET A 383 -9.25 5.49 8.31
CA MET A 383 -9.76 5.45 6.94
C MET A 383 -9.51 6.76 6.19
N VAL A 384 -9.69 7.92 6.83
CA VAL A 384 -9.37 9.23 6.24
C VAL A 384 -7.90 9.27 5.83
N LEU A 385 -6.99 8.91 6.73
CA LEU A 385 -5.55 8.91 6.43
C LEU A 385 -5.19 7.91 5.32
N ASN A 386 -5.77 6.71 5.32
CA ASN A 386 -5.52 5.72 4.27
C ASN A 386 -6.02 6.19 2.90
N PHE A 387 -7.21 6.79 2.81
CA PHE A 387 -7.72 7.31 1.54
C PHE A 387 -6.93 8.52 1.03
N LEU A 388 -6.47 9.39 1.95
CA LEU A 388 -5.59 10.51 1.60
C LEU A 388 -4.28 10.00 0.97
N ILE A 389 -3.59 9.03 1.58
CA ILE A 389 -2.36 8.45 1.02
C ILE A 389 -2.66 7.79 -0.34
N ALA A 390 -3.76 7.03 -0.42
CA ALA A 390 -4.13 6.31 -1.64
C ALA A 390 -4.35 7.25 -2.84
N GLY A 391 -5.15 8.29 -2.65
CA GLY A 391 -5.62 9.15 -3.74
C GLY A 391 -4.70 10.33 -4.05
N ARG A 392 -3.99 10.87 -3.04
CA ARG A 392 -3.07 12.00 -3.24
C ARG A 392 -1.79 11.54 -3.92
N ASP A 393 -1.00 10.78 -3.16
CA ASP A 393 0.39 10.55 -3.49
C ASP A 393 0.49 9.79 -4.82
N THR A 394 -0.15 8.62 -4.90
CA THR A 394 0.07 7.70 -6.03
C THR A 394 -0.24 8.35 -7.39
N THR A 395 -1.34 9.10 -7.49
CA THR A 395 -1.74 9.83 -8.69
C THR A 395 -0.78 11.00 -8.97
N ALA A 396 -0.39 11.75 -7.94
CA ALA A 396 0.51 12.90 -8.08
C ALA A 396 1.90 12.49 -8.58
N GLN A 397 2.45 11.38 -8.07
CA GLN A 397 3.75 10.88 -8.49
C GLN A 397 3.72 10.42 -9.95
N CYS A 398 2.69 9.67 -10.36
CA CYS A 398 2.56 9.25 -11.75
C CYS A 398 2.52 10.46 -12.70
N LEU A 399 1.67 11.45 -12.40
CA LEU A 399 1.58 12.68 -13.19
C LEU A 399 2.91 13.41 -13.24
N SER A 400 3.58 13.57 -12.10
CA SER A 400 4.84 14.31 -12.02
C SER A 400 5.96 13.63 -12.83
N TRP A 401 6.13 12.31 -12.69
CA TRP A 401 7.10 11.55 -13.49
C TRP A 401 6.74 11.57 -14.97
N THR A 402 5.45 11.48 -15.31
CA THR A 402 5.00 11.59 -16.71
C THR A 402 5.32 12.96 -17.28
N PHE A 403 5.07 14.05 -16.56
CA PHE A 403 5.43 15.40 -17.01
C PHE A 403 6.94 15.56 -17.17
N PHE A 404 7.74 15.02 -16.24
CA PHE A 404 9.19 14.97 -16.39
C PHE A 404 9.60 14.26 -17.69
N GLU A 405 9.07 13.06 -17.96
CA GLU A 405 9.37 12.33 -19.20
C GLU A 405 8.97 13.12 -20.44
N LEU A 406 7.82 13.82 -20.42
CA LEU A 406 7.38 14.66 -21.54
C LEU A 406 8.32 15.85 -21.81
N THR A 407 8.98 16.41 -20.79
CA THR A 407 10.00 17.46 -21.01
C THR A 407 11.24 16.93 -21.73
N GLN A 408 11.51 15.62 -21.65
CA GLN A 408 12.61 14.97 -22.37
C GLN A 408 12.18 14.44 -23.75
N HIS A 409 10.88 14.31 -23.99
CA HIS A 409 10.30 13.71 -25.20
C HIS A 409 9.24 14.63 -25.85
N PRO A 410 9.62 15.79 -26.42
CA PRO A 410 8.67 16.76 -26.99
C PRO A 410 7.80 16.20 -28.12
N GLU A 411 8.27 15.19 -28.85
CA GLU A 411 7.51 14.46 -29.85
C GLU A 411 6.34 13.67 -29.27
N VAL A 412 6.47 13.13 -28.05
CA VAL A 412 5.38 12.47 -27.35
C VAL A 412 4.33 13.50 -26.94
N ALA A 413 4.75 14.65 -26.40
CA ALA A 413 3.84 15.75 -26.06
C ALA A 413 3.05 16.24 -27.28
N ARG A 414 3.70 16.33 -28.45
CA ARG A 414 3.03 16.68 -29.72
C ARG A 414 1.96 15.66 -30.12
N LYS A 415 2.25 14.37 -30.04
CA LYS A 415 1.28 13.30 -30.36
C LYS A 415 0.08 13.29 -29.40
N ILE A 416 0.31 13.58 -28.11
CA ILE A 416 -0.79 13.79 -27.15
C ILE A 416 -1.65 14.95 -27.62
N ARG A 417 -1.04 16.09 -27.96
CA ARG A 417 -1.77 17.27 -28.42
C ARG A 417 -2.61 16.99 -29.67
N ASP A 418 -2.03 16.30 -30.66
CA ASP A 418 -2.72 15.91 -31.88
C ASP A 418 -3.93 15.00 -31.58
N GLU A 419 -3.76 14.00 -30.71
CA GLU A 419 -4.85 13.12 -30.27
C GLU A 419 -5.96 13.89 -29.55
N VAL A 420 -5.60 14.73 -28.59
CA VAL A 420 -6.57 15.48 -27.78
C VAL A 420 -7.33 16.48 -28.66
N THR A 421 -6.67 17.18 -29.58
CA THR A 421 -7.34 18.07 -30.54
C THR A 421 -8.29 17.29 -31.45
N GLN A 422 -7.92 16.09 -31.90
CA GLN A 422 -8.80 15.26 -32.73
C GLN A 422 -10.03 14.75 -31.96
N VAL A 423 -9.87 14.35 -30.71
CA VAL A 423 -10.95 13.73 -29.91
C VAL A 423 -11.88 14.78 -29.29
N CYS A 424 -11.31 15.85 -28.73
CA CYS A 424 -12.05 16.84 -27.94
C CYS A 424 -12.36 18.12 -28.73
N ALA A 425 -11.82 18.27 -29.94
CA ALA A 425 -11.87 19.51 -30.71
C ALA A 425 -11.46 20.72 -29.82
N ASP A 426 -12.32 21.74 -29.77
CA ASP A 426 -12.09 22.94 -28.97
C ASP A 426 -12.61 22.84 -27.52
N GLY A 427 -13.35 21.79 -27.17
CA GLY A 427 -14.04 21.64 -25.89
C GLY A 427 -13.15 21.16 -24.73
N PRO A 428 -13.62 21.25 -23.47
CA PRO A 428 -12.91 20.69 -22.32
C PRO A 428 -12.86 19.15 -22.40
N VAL A 429 -11.80 18.55 -21.88
CA VAL A 429 -11.67 17.08 -21.81
C VAL A 429 -12.73 16.55 -20.85
N SER A 430 -13.67 15.74 -21.35
CA SER A 430 -14.74 15.16 -20.54
C SER A 430 -14.44 13.72 -20.15
N TYR A 431 -15.17 13.19 -19.15
CA TYR A 431 -15.11 11.77 -18.78
C TYR A 431 -15.39 10.82 -19.96
N GLN A 432 -16.26 11.22 -20.89
CA GLN A 432 -16.59 10.40 -22.06
C GLN A 432 -15.46 10.33 -23.08
N ASP A 433 -14.55 11.31 -23.06
CA ASP A 433 -13.43 11.39 -23.99
C ASP A 433 -12.23 10.59 -23.52
N VAL A 434 -12.07 10.41 -22.20
CA VAL A 434 -10.99 9.60 -21.61
C VAL A 434 -10.89 8.22 -22.25
N GLY A 435 -12.03 7.56 -22.51
CA GLY A 435 -12.06 6.23 -23.15
C GLY A 435 -11.58 6.20 -24.61
N LYS A 436 -11.44 7.36 -25.26
CA LYS A 436 -11.00 7.52 -26.65
C LYS A 436 -9.53 7.96 -26.77
N LEU A 437 -8.94 8.52 -25.71
CA LEU A 437 -7.57 9.01 -25.66
C LEU A 437 -6.56 7.86 -25.47
N ARG A 438 -6.35 7.08 -26.53
CA ARG A 438 -5.55 5.84 -26.49
C ARG A 438 -4.06 6.11 -26.31
N TYR A 439 -3.54 7.16 -26.93
CA TYR A 439 -2.14 7.56 -26.83
C TYR A 439 -1.86 8.19 -25.46
N VAL A 440 -2.75 9.02 -24.92
CA VAL A 440 -2.66 9.51 -23.53
C VAL A 440 -2.60 8.33 -22.55
N GLN A 441 -3.46 7.32 -22.71
CA GLN A 441 -3.41 6.13 -21.86
C GLN A 441 -2.08 5.38 -22.01
N ALA A 442 -1.58 5.22 -23.24
CA ALA A 442 -0.28 4.58 -23.49
C ALA A 442 0.88 5.33 -22.83
N VAL A 443 0.84 6.66 -22.82
CA VAL A 443 1.83 7.53 -22.15
C VAL A 443 1.78 7.32 -20.64
N LEU A 444 0.58 7.29 -20.05
CA LEU A 444 0.40 7.04 -18.61
C LEU A 444 0.83 5.63 -18.21
N ASP A 445 0.49 4.62 -19.01
CA ASP A 445 0.90 3.23 -18.78
C ASP A 445 2.43 3.09 -18.86
N GLU A 446 3.08 3.79 -19.81
CA GLU A 446 4.55 3.82 -19.91
C GLU A 446 5.20 4.57 -18.74
N GLY A 447 4.62 5.70 -18.33
CA GLY A 447 5.01 6.43 -17.13
C GLY A 447 4.95 5.56 -15.88
N LEU A 448 3.85 4.82 -15.68
CA LEU A 448 3.70 3.88 -14.57
C LEU A 448 4.61 2.66 -14.67
N ARG A 449 5.01 2.23 -15.88
CA ARG A 449 5.93 1.11 -16.06
C ARG A 449 7.33 1.47 -15.60
N LEU A 450 7.82 2.65 -15.97
CA LEU A 450 9.14 3.13 -15.58
C LEU A 450 9.13 3.76 -14.18
N HIS A 451 8.07 4.44 -13.79
CA HIS A 451 7.97 5.15 -12.51
C HIS A 451 6.71 4.73 -11.74
N PRO A 452 6.59 3.43 -11.38
CA PRO A 452 5.44 2.96 -10.64
C PRO A 452 5.39 3.63 -9.27
N SER A 453 4.27 4.29 -8.96
CA SER A 453 4.12 5.08 -7.73
C SER A 453 4.46 4.30 -6.47
N VAL A 454 4.12 3.00 -6.43
CA VAL A 454 4.58 2.05 -5.41
C VAL A 454 5.64 1.13 -6.02
N PRO A 455 6.94 1.40 -5.79
CA PRO A 455 8.02 0.76 -6.54
C PRO A 455 8.36 -0.66 -6.06
N TYR A 456 7.84 -1.07 -4.89
CA TYR A 456 7.89 -2.43 -4.35
C TYR A 456 6.78 -2.68 -3.33
N ASP A 457 6.32 -3.93 -3.20
CA ASP A 457 5.33 -4.34 -2.18
C ASP A 457 5.77 -5.66 -1.53
N GLY A 458 5.88 -5.63 -0.20
CA GLY A 458 6.28 -6.77 0.63
C GLY A 458 5.10 -7.55 1.20
N LYS A 459 5.25 -8.88 1.24
CA LYS A 459 4.38 -9.86 1.89
C LYS A 459 5.17 -10.72 2.86
N LEU A 460 4.54 -11.17 3.92
CA LEU A 460 5.04 -12.18 4.83
C LEU A 460 4.44 -13.53 4.44
N ALA A 461 5.29 -14.51 4.10
CA ALA A 461 4.82 -15.88 3.90
C ALA A 461 4.39 -16.48 5.26
N VAL A 462 3.17 -16.95 5.44
CA VAL A 462 2.71 -17.52 6.72
C VAL A 462 3.30 -18.92 6.90
N ASN A 463 3.18 -19.75 5.86
CA ASN A 463 3.67 -21.11 5.80
C ASN A 463 4.78 -21.25 4.76
N ARG A 464 5.54 -22.35 4.87
CA ARG A 464 6.52 -22.74 3.85
C ARG A 464 5.81 -22.98 2.52
N ASP A 465 6.42 -22.52 1.44
CA ASP A 465 5.87 -22.62 0.08
C ASP A 465 6.97 -22.90 -0.96
N GLN A 466 6.57 -23.24 -2.18
CA GLN A 466 7.42 -23.32 -3.36
C GLN A 466 6.82 -22.48 -4.47
N MET A 467 7.57 -21.50 -4.97
CA MET A 467 7.14 -20.66 -6.08
C MET A 467 7.26 -21.39 -7.43
N PRO A 468 6.53 -20.94 -8.47
CA PRO A 468 6.57 -21.55 -9.81
C PRO A 468 7.96 -21.71 -10.44
N ASP A 469 8.91 -20.84 -10.10
CA ASP A 469 10.31 -20.95 -10.55
C ASP A 469 11.15 -22.00 -9.79
N GLY A 470 10.54 -22.69 -8.82
CA GLY A 470 11.17 -23.71 -7.98
C GLY A 470 11.79 -23.18 -6.68
N THR A 471 11.76 -21.86 -6.46
CA THR A 471 12.28 -21.21 -5.25
C THR A 471 11.51 -21.70 -4.02
N ILE A 472 12.22 -22.13 -2.99
CA ILE A 472 11.64 -22.56 -1.71
C ILE A 472 11.56 -21.36 -0.78
N VAL A 473 10.35 -21.04 -0.33
CA VAL A 473 10.06 -19.91 0.58
C VAL A 473 9.79 -20.45 1.98
N PRO A 474 10.62 -20.11 2.99
CA PRO A 474 10.39 -20.50 4.38
C PRO A 474 9.25 -19.71 5.05
N ALA A 475 8.68 -20.27 6.11
CA ALA A 475 7.67 -19.59 6.92
C ALA A 475 8.20 -18.30 7.57
N GLY A 476 7.43 -17.23 7.36
CA GLY A 476 7.66 -15.83 7.70
C GLY A 476 8.88 -15.19 7.03
N CYS A 477 9.31 -15.70 5.88
CA CYS A 477 10.17 -14.96 4.96
C CYS A 477 9.41 -13.73 4.43
N LEU A 478 10.10 -12.59 4.33
CA LEU A 478 9.59 -11.41 3.65
C LEU A 478 9.79 -11.63 2.14
N VAL A 479 8.70 -11.74 1.40
CA VAL A 479 8.71 -11.88 -0.06
C VAL A 479 8.18 -10.59 -0.67
N GLN A 480 8.98 -9.96 -1.52
CA GLN A 480 8.71 -8.67 -2.12
C GLN A 480 8.72 -8.80 -3.63
N TYR A 481 7.71 -8.26 -4.29
CA TYR A 481 7.80 -8.01 -5.73
C TYR A 481 8.17 -6.54 -5.97
N VAL A 482 8.92 -6.29 -7.04
CA VAL A 482 9.55 -4.99 -7.31
C VAL A 482 9.09 -4.46 -8.67
N PRO A 483 7.91 -3.81 -8.76
CA PRO A 483 7.40 -3.24 -10.01
C PRO A 483 8.41 -2.34 -10.74
N TYR A 484 9.21 -1.56 -10.00
CA TYR A 484 10.22 -0.68 -10.62
C TYR A 484 11.28 -1.45 -11.41
N ALA A 485 11.76 -2.56 -10.86
CA ALA A 485 12.71 -3.45 -11.54
C ALA A 485 12.01 -4.32 -12.60
N GLN A 486 10.77 -4.75 -12.34
CA GLN A 486 9.96 -5.49 -13.31
C GLN A 486 9.74 -4.68 -14.58
N GLY A 487 9.45 -3.39 -14.44
CA GLY A 487 9.30 -2.45 -15.56
C GLY A 487 10.54 -2.39 -16.44
N ARG A 488 11.75 -2.54 -15.86
CA ARG A 488 13.04 -2.49 -16.57
C ARG A 488 13.64 -3.87 -16.87
N CYS A 489 12.86 -4.94 -16.73
CA CYS A 489 13.37 -6.28 -16.94
C CYS A 489 13.42 -6.61 -18.45
N ARG A 490 14.63 -6.77 -18.99
CA ARG A 490 14.87 -7.15 -20.40
C ARG A 490 14.12 -8.41 -20.83
N GLN A 491 14.00 -9.40 -19.94
CA GLN A 491 13.28 -10.65 -20.22
C GLN A 491 11.77 -10.47 -20.38
N ILE A 492 11.22 -9.36 -19.86
CA ILE A 492 9.78 -9.06 -19.89
C ILE A 492 9.47 -8.05 -21.00
N TRP A 493 10.27 -6.98 -21.11
CA TRP A 493 9.96 -5.82 -21.95
C TRP A 493 10.88 -5.64 -23.17
N GLY A 494 11.88 -6.52 -23.37
CA GLY A 494 12.83 -6.42 -24.48
C GLY A 494 14.07 -5.59 -24.17
N GLU A 495 14.95 -5.40 -25.17
CA GLU A 495 16.21 -4.65 -25.01
C GLU A 495 15.99 -3.17 -24.67
N ASP A 496 14.92 -2.60 -25.20
CA ASP A 496 14.44 -1.23 -25.01
C ASP A 496 13.64 -1.04 -23.71
N CYS A 497 13.76 -1.96 -22.74
CA CYS A 497 13.00 -1.94 -21.49
C CYS A 497 13.25 -0.68 -20.63
N CYS A 498 14.36 0.02 -20.83
CA CYS A 498 14.65 1.26 -20.12
C CYS A 498 14.15 2.52 -20.85
N ASP A 499 13.72 2.39 -22.10
CA ASP A 499 13.32 3.53 -22.93
C ASP A 499 11.86 3.92 -22.65
N PHE A 500 11.59 5.21 -22.57
CA PHE A 500 10.22 5.74 -22.50
C PHE A 500 9.61 5.72 -23.90
N ARG A 501 8.92 4.63 -24.25
CA ARG A 501 8.27 4.43 -25.57
C ARG A 501 6.80 4.06 -25.42
N PRO A 502 5.89 5.05 -25.34
CA PRO A 502 4.44 4.81 -25.27
C PRO A 502 3.88 3.93 -26.41
N GLU A 503 4.48 3.97 -27.59
CA GLU A 503 4.05 3.20 -28.76
C GLU A 503 4.01 1.69 -28.49
N ARG A 504 4.83 1.17 -27.57
CA ARG A 504 4.82 -0.26 -27.21
C ARG A 504 3.43 -0.75 -26.82
N TRP A 505 2.66 0.09 -26.13
CA TRP A 505 1.32 -0.25 -25.65
C TRP A 505 0.28 -0.33 -26.78
N LEU A 506 0.56 0.34 -27.91
CA LEU A 506 -0.28 0.31 -29.10
C LEU A 506 0.11 -0.81 -30.07
N GLU A 507 1.38 -1.19 -30.07
CA GLU A 507 1.95 -2.26 -30.90
C GLU A 507 1.67 -3.67 -30.35
N MET A 508 1.48 -3.79 -29.03
CA MET A 508 1.19 -5.08 -28.38
C MET A 508 -0.11 -5.70 -28.88
N THR A 509 -0.04 -6.99 -29.24
CA THR A 509 -1.22 -7.77 -29.66
C THR A 509 -2.22 -7.98 -28.52
N SER A 510 -1.74 -8.01 -27.29
CA SER A 510 -2.55 -8.21 -26.09
C SER A 510 -1.99 -7.40 -24.93
N LYS A 511 -2.88 -6.82 -24.11
CA LYS A 511 -2.48 -6.11 -22.90
C LYS A 511 -1.72 -7.06 -21.95
N PRO A 512 -0.63 -6.59 -21.31
CA PRO A 512 0.05 -7.35 -20.27
C PRO A 512 -0.93 -7.74 -19.14
N SER A 513 -0.69 -8.90 -18.51
CA SER A 513 -1.43 -9.25 -17.30
C SER A 513 -1.12 -8.27 -16.17
N SER A 514 -2.03 -8.10 -15.20
CA SER A 514 -1.76 -7.27 -14.01
C SER A 514 -0.58 -7.79 -13.16
N PHE A 515 -0.12 -9.03 -13.39
CA PHE A 515 1.06 -9.59 -12.72
C PHE A 515 2.37 -9.27 -13.47
N THR A 516 2.29 -8.89 -14.74
CA THR A 516 3.41 -8.40 -15.57
C THR A 516 3.53 -6.88 -15.49
N PHE A 517 2.40 -6.19 -15.36
CA PHE A 517 2.30 -4.75 -15.14
C PHE A 517 1.51 -4.50 -13.85
N SER A 518 2.20 -4.61 -12.72
CA SER A 518 1.57 -4.56 -11.38
C SER A 518 1.53 -3.17 -10.75
N ALA A 519 1.51 -2.10 -11.55
CA ALA A 519 1.45 -0.71 -11.08
C ALA A 519 0.21 -0.43 -10.21
N PHE A 520 -0.90 -1.13 -10.49
CA PHE A 520 -2.14 -1.08 -9.69
C PHE A 520 -2.32 -2.30 -8.77
N ASN A 521 -1.23 -3.00 -8.42
CA ASN A 521 -1.28 -4.31 -7.75
C ASN A 521 -2.03 -5.35 -8.63
N ALA A 522 -2.32 -6.53 -8.08
CA ALA A 522 -3.06 -7.56 -8.80
C ALA A 522 -3.85 -8.49 -7.88
N GLY A 523 -4.69 -9.34 -8.47
CA GLY A 523 -5.48 -10.33 -7.74
C GLY A 523 -6.49 -9.69 -6.78
N PRO A 524 -6.82 -10.33 -5.64
CA PRO A 524 -7.78 -9.79 -4.68
C PRO A 524 -7.38 -8.42 -4.12
N ARG A 525 -6.09 -8.04 -4.17
CA ARG A 525 -5.58 -6.74 -3.71
C ARG A 525 -5.38 -5.70 -4.83
N GLU A 526 -5.90 -5.92 -6.03
CA GLU A 526 -5.90 -4.90 -7.10
C GLU A 526 -6.48 -3.56 -6.60
N CYS A 527 -5.91 -2.45 -7.04
CA CYS A 527 -6.27 -1.11 -6.61
C CYS A 527 -7.75 -0.81 -6.87
N LEU A 528 -8.49 -0.49 -5.80
CA LEU A 528 -9.90 -0.07 -5.91
C LEU A 528 -10.05 1.24 -6.68
N GLY A 529 -9.09 2.15 -6.51
CA GLY A 529 -9.09 3.48 -7.11
C GLY A 529 -8.57 3.51 -8.55
N ARG A 530 -8.24 2.37 -9.19
CA ARG A 530 -7.61 2.33 -10.52
C ARG A 530 -8.34 3.21 -11.55
N ARG A 531 -9.66 3.05 -11.67
CA ARG A 531 -10.45 3.84 -12.63
C ARG A 531 -10.50 5.33 -12.29
N LEU A 532 -10.45 5.68 -11.00
CA LEU A 532 -10.37 7.07 -10.56
C LEU A 532 -9.03 7.66 -10.96
N ALA A 533 -7.93 7.00 -10.62
CA ALA A 533 -6.59 7.44 -10.97
C ALA A 533 -6.42 7.56 -12.49
N GLU A 534 -6.78 6.53 -13.27
CA GLU A 534 -6.67 6.57 -14.75
C GLU A 534 -7.44 7.76 -15.34
N MET A 535 -8.67 8.02 -14.86
CA MET A 535 -9.48 9.16 -15.30
C MET A 535 -8.85 10.50 -14.89
N GLU A 536 -8.48 10.64 -13.63
CA GLU A 536 -7.89 11.85 -13.06
C GLU A 536 -6.59 12.23 -13.79
N MET A 537 -5.70 11.25 -13.98
CA MET A 537 -4.44 11.45 -14.69
C MET A 537 -4.67 11.80 -16.15
N ALA A 538 -5.57 11.09 -16.85
CA ALA A 538 -5.83 11.34 -18.27
C ALA A 538 -6.45 12.73 -18.51
N MET A 539 -7.44 13.13 -17.69
CA MET A 539 -8.09 14.43 -17.84
C MET A 539 -7.11 15.58 -17.60
N LEU A 540 -6.29 15.50 -16.54
CA LEU A 540 -5.31 16.53 -16.23
C LEU A 540 -4.21 16.59 -17.30
N LEU A 541 -3.60 15.44 -17.62
CA LEU A 541 -2.51 15.35 -18.59
C LEU A 541 -2.95 15.88 -19.97
N ALA A 542 -4.09 15.42 -20.46
CA ALA A 542 -4.62 15.85 -21.75
C ALA A 542 -4.90 17.35 -21.78
N THR A 543 -5.46 17.91 -20.71
CA THR A 543 -5.77 19.35 -20.64
C THR A 543 -4.49 20.18 -20.60
N VAL A 544 -3.53 19.83 -19.73
CA VAL A 544 -2.27 20.57 -19.58
C VAL A 544 -1.44 20.53 -20.86
N VAL A 545 -1.25 19.35 -21.46
CA VAL A 545 -0.41 19.22 -22.67
C VAL A 545 -1.06 19.88 -23.90
N ARG A 546 -2.40 19.90 -23.96
CA ARG A 546 -3.11 20.63 -25.01
C ARG A 546 -2.87 22.14 -24.91
N ASP A 547 -2.93 22.70 -23.71
CA ASP A 547 -3.01 24.15 -23.52
C ASP A 547 -1.63 24.81 -23.28
N PHE A 548 -0.61 24.03 -22.86
CA PHE A 548 0.73 24.54 -22.51
C PHE A 548 1.87 23.73 -23.17
N ASP A 549 2.95 24.44 -23.50
CA ASP A 549 4.28 23.87 -23.74
C ASP A 549 5.10 23.99 -22.45
N LEU A 550 5.56 22.85 -21.94
CA LEU A 550 6.31 22.76 -20.69
C LEU A 550 7.81 22.67 -20.93
N HIS A 551 8.60 23.41 -20.15
CA HIS A 551 10.06 23.38 -20.23
C HIS A 551 10.64 23.13 -18.84
N LEU A 552 11.64 22.24 -18.77
CA LEU A 552 12.35 21.95 -17.54
C LEU A 552 13.40 23.05 -17.28
N GLU A 553 13.31 23.72 -16.13
CA GLU A 553 14.17 24.85 -15.75
C GLU A 553 15.41 24.40 -14.93
N ALA A 554 15.70 23.10 -14.95
CA ALA A 554 16.85 22.50 -14.30
C ALA A 554 17.46 21.39 -15.17
N PRO A 555 18.75 21.04 -14.98
CA PRO A 555 19.32 19.88 -15.65
C PRO A 555 18.54 18.61 -15.30
N ALA A 556 18.24 17.77 -16.29
CA ALA A 556 17.52 16.50 -16.09
C ALA A 556 18.15 15.62 -15.00
N SER A 557 19.49 15.59 -14.95
CA SER A 557 20.28 14.83 -13.97
C SER A 557 20.17 15.36 -12.54
N SER A 558 19.60 16.55 -12.33
CA SER A 558 19.37 17.12 -11.01
C SER A 558 18.05 16.70 -10.39
N ILE A 559 17.12 16.13 -11.18
CA ILE A 559 15.85 15.62 -10.69
C ILE A 559 16.12 14.31 -9.92
N GLN A 560 15.76 14.31 -8.64
CA GLN A 560 16.05 13.23 -7.71
C GLN A 560 14.77 12.70 -7.08
N TYR A 561 14.76 11.39 -6.84
CA TYR A 561 13.74 10.72 -6.06
C TYR A 561 13.71 11.26 -4.62
N ASP A 562 12.53 11.22 -4.00
CA ASP A 562 12.36 11.32 -2.56
C ASP A 562 11.89 9.98 -1.98
N SER A 563 12.34 9.66 -0.76
CA SER A 563 12.06 8.38 -0.11
C SER A 563 10.81 8.48 0.76
N GLN A 564 9.64 8.26 0.17
CA GLN A 564 8.36 8.19 0.86
C GLN A 564 7.80 6.75 0.79
N LEU A 565 6.53 6.52 1.16
CA LEU A 565 5.87 5.24 0.85
C LEU A 565 5.78 4.99 -0.66
N THR A 566 5.82 6.07 -1.43
CA THR A 566 5.79 6.11 -2.89
C THR A 566 7.06 6.75 -3.46
N ILE A 567 7.23 6.71 -4.79
CA ILE A 567 8.36 7.28 -5.51
C ILE A 567 8.21 8.80 -5.72
N GLY A 568 8.38 9.58 -4.64
CA GLY A 568 8.30 11.04 -4.69
C GLY A 568 9.42 11.71 -5.49
N MET A 569 9.32 13.02 -5.69
CA MET A 569 10.39 13.88 -6.21
C MET A 569 10.77 14.92 -5.17
N ARG A 570 12.02 15.40 -5.21
CA ARG A 570 12.43 16.59 -4.43
C ARG A 570 11.88 17.91 -4.97
N GLY A 571 11.41 17.90 -6.21
CA GLY A 571 10.81 19.03 -6.91
C GLY A 571 10.92 18.83 -8.42
N LEU A 572 10.01 19.45 -9.17
CA LEU A 572 10.01 19.45 -10.63
C LEU A 572 9.83 20.88 -11.15
N PRO A 573 10.92 21.67 -11.23
CA PRO A 573 10.86 23.08 -11.62
C PRO A 573 10.60 23.21 -13.12
N LEU A 574 9.40 23.61 -13.50
CA LEU A 574 8.99 23.83 -14.89
C LEU A 574 8.61 25.29 -15.14
N SER A 575 8.75 25.73 -16.39
CA SER A 575 8.01 26.87 -16.92
C SER A 575 6.97 26.39 -17.92
N ALA A 576 5.88 27.16 -18.05
CA ALA A 576 4.79 26.85 -18.98
C ALA A 576 4.57 28.03 -19.92
N LYS A 577 4.54 27.75 -21.23
CA LYS A 577 4.13 28.72 -22.25
C LYS A 577 2.76 28.34 -22.77
N GLN A 578 1.79 29.24 -22.65
CA GLN A 578 0.46 29.03 -23.19
C GLN A 578 0.52 28.96 -24.73
N VAL A 579 -0.03 27.88 -25.29
CA VAL A 579 -0.05 27.63 -26.75
C VAL A 579 -1.39 28.05 -27.36
N ARG A 580 -2.46 27.95 -26.57
CA ARG A 580 -3.82 28.29 -26.97
C ARG A 580 -4.35 29.45 -26.13
N THR A 581 -4.64 30.58 -26.77
CA THR A 581 -5.48 31.63 -26.17
C THR A 581 -6.92 31.12 -26.15
N LYS A 582 -7.54 31.13 -24.96
CA LYS A 582 -8.94 30.69 -24.75
C LYS A 582 -9.96 31.50 -25.55
#